data_AF-A0A3M4N1T3-F1
#
_entry.id   AF-A0A3M4N1T3-F1
#
_cell.length_a   1.000
_cell.length_b   1.000
_cell.length_c   1.000
_cell.angle_alpha   90.00
_cell.angle_beta   90.00
_cell.angle_gamma   90.00
#
_symmetry.space_group_name_H-M   'P 1'
#
loop_
_entity.id
_entity.type
_entity.pdbx_description
1 polymer ?
#
loop_
_entity_poly.entity_id
_entity_poly.type
_entity_poly.pdbx_seq_one_letter_code
_entity_poly.pdbx_strand_id
1 'polypeptide(L)'
;MKLLREARTLKIKAVSSLRIGMQAFNSFDDDGRITTVLLHLQHACEMLLKAVLVQNKAKVFDKVTGRSITFDRSLGLCIAHYGLTPEEAGVMRAVDSLRDAAQHWLVVVAEDLLYLNTRALITAFDSYLLRALEISLIDHIPARVLPVSTMPPGDFEFLIDREYNLIRELLEPGRRQRDEARGRIRSMLAMESIAVEEVEVSERDIDRVERAVRGGQNINDVFPRLSTVGTRTDGEGVNLIVHFTKKEGAPVRYIGGDDPADAAAVRELDLQKKFYLGAADLAKKVGLSQPKAKALRAHLGIDDDVRCRNVFEFGSTRIPQFSDNAYTQMRDALANLDIDEIWQARQR
;
A
#
# COMPACT_ATOMS: atom_id res chain seq x y z
N MET A 1 17.69 -3.69 -21.79
CA MET A 1 16.76 -4.75 -22.23
C MET A 1 15.88 -4.26 -23.40
N LYS A 2 15.51 -5.11 -24.36
CA LYS A 2 14.55 -4.74 -25.43
C LYS A 2 13.11 -4.92 -24.94
N LEU A 3 12.35 -3.82 -24.88
CA LEU A 3 10.94 -3.87 -24.49
C LEU A 3 10.05 -4.49 -25.58
N LEU A 4 9.07 -5.28 -25.15
CA LEU A 4 7.92 -5.67 -25.96
C LEU A 4 7.16 -4.42 -26.41
N ARG A 5 6.50 -4.50 -27.57
CA ARG A 5 5.81 -3.35 -28.18
C ARG A 5 4.79 -2.74 -27.21
N GLU A 6 3.94 -3.57 -26.62
CA GLU A 6 2.90 -3.11 -25.69
C GLU A 6 3.49 -2.58 -24.36
N ALA A 7 4.50 -3.26 -23.81
CA ALA A 7 5.24 -2.78 -22.64
C ALA A 7 5.86 -1.38 -22.89
N ARG A 8 6.41 -1.15 -24.08
CA ARG A 8 6.95 0.16 -24.48
C ARG A 8 5.86 1.24 -24.50
N THR A 9 4.69 0.94 -25.06
CA THR A 9 3.55 1.87 -25.09
C THR A 9 3.06 2.21 -23.68
N LEU A 10 2.93 1.21 -22.80
CA LEU A 10 2.54 1.41 -21.41
C LEU A 10 3.58 2.21 -20.63
N LYS A 11 4.87 1.92 -20.81
CA LYS A 11 5.96 2.72 -20.21
C LYS A 11 5.91 4.17 -20.64
N ILE A 12 5.68 4.45 -21.93
CA ILE A 12 5.54 5.83 -22.43
C ILE A 12 4.36 6.51 -21.73
N LYS A 13 3.20 5.84 -21.61
CA LYS A 13 2.05 6.38 -20.88
C LYS A 13 2.34 6.64 -19.42
N ALA A 14 3.06 5.73 -18.75
CA ALA A 14 3.47 5.87 -17.35
C ALA A 14 4.30 7.15 -17.15
N VAL A 15 5.35 7.31 -17.95
CA VAL A 15 6.24 8.48 -17.91
C VAL A 15 5.50 9.78 -18.26
N SER A 16 4.66 9.77 -19.29
CA SER A 16 3.87 10.96 -19.66
C SER A 16 2.92 11.38 -18.54
N SER A 17 2.30 10.42 -17.85
CA SER A 17 1.42 10.69 -16.72
C SER A 17 2.19 11.25 -15.54
N LEU A 18 3.35 10.67 -15.23
CA LEU A 18 4.23 11.20 -14.18
C LEU A 18 4.62 12.66 -14.46
N ARG A 19 4.96 12.99 -15.70
CA ARG A 19 5.30 14.36 -16.12
C ARG A 19 4.14 15.33 -15.94
N ILE A 20 2.91 14.92 -16.27
CA ILE A 20 1.72 15.77 -16.07
C ILE A 20 1.48 15.99 -14.58
N GLY A 21 1.61 14.94 -13.76
CA GLY A 21 1.51 15.06 -12.30
C GLY A 21 2.55 16.03 -11.72
N MET A 22 3.80 15.96 -12.18
CA MET A 22 4.87 16.88 -11.77
C MET A 22 4.64 18.31 -12.27
N GLN A 23 4.08 18.48 -13.47
CA GLN A 23 3.72 19.80 -14.00
C GLN A 23 2.59 20.43 -13.19
N ALA A 24 1.55 19.65 -12.87
CA ALA A 24 0.45 20.09 -12.02
C ALA A 24 0.95 20.46 -10.62
N PHE A 25 1.84 19.64 -10.03
CA PHE A 25 2.42 19.92 -8.72
C PHE A 25 3.11 21.29 -8.68
N ASN A 26 3.94 21.58 -9.68
CA ASN A 26 4.69 22.83 -9.79
C ASN A 26 3.87 23.99 -10.40
N SER A 27 2.56 23.81 -10.62
CA SER A 27 1.68 24.86 -11.14
C SER A 27 1.43 25.94 -10.09
N PHE A 28 1.19 27.17 -10.54
CA PHE A 28 0.72 28.27 -9.68
C PHE A 28 -0.80 28.25 -9.48
N ASP A 29 -1.51 27.42 -10.24
CA ASP A 29 -2.95 27.24 -10.11
C ASP A 29 -3.24 26.22 -9.03
N ASP A 30 -4.05 26.59 -8.03
CA ASP A 30 -4.45 25.70 -6.94
C ASP A 30 -5.79 24.98 -7.22
N ASP A 31 -6.61 25.51 -8.12
CA ASP A 31 -7.94 24.95 -8.38
C ASP A 31 -7.83 23.59 -9.09
N GLY A 32 -8.21 22.53 -8.37
CA GLY A 32 -8.12 21.15 -8.88
C GLY A 32 -6.68 20.61 -9.01
N ARG A 33 -5.67 21.34 -8.52
CA ARG A 33 -4.25 20.94 -8.59
C ARG A 33 -4.00 19.61 -7.90
N ILE A 34 -4.42 19.49 -6.65
CA ILE A 34 -4.23 18.27 -5.84
C ILE A 34 -4.84 17.06 -6.55
N THR A 35 -6.08 17.18 -7.02
CA THR A 35 -6.76 16.11 -7.75
C THR A 35 -6.01 15.73 -9.02
N THR A 36 -5.52 16.71 -9.78
CA THR A 36 -4.75 16.47 -11.01
C THR A 36 -3.43 15.76 -10.72
N VAL A 37 -2.71 16.18 -9.68
CA VAL A 37 -1.48 15.51 -9.22
C VAL A 37 -1.79 14.05 -8.89
N LEU A 38 -2.71 13.80 -7.98
CA LEU A 38 -3.02 12.44 -7.49
C LEU A 38 -3.51 11.52 -8.62
N LEU A 39 -4.37 12.01 -9.50
CA LEU A 39 -4.87 11.26 -10.66
C LEU A 39 -3.73 10.80 -11.58
N HIS A 40 -2.83 11.74 -11.93
CA HIS A 40 -1.75 11.43 -12.86
C HIS A 40 -0.63 10.60 -12.23
N LEU A 41 -0.35 10.79 -10.94
CA LEU A 41 0.59 9.98 -10.19
C LEU A 41 0.12 8.52 -10.04
N GLN A 42 -1.16 8.32 -9.70
CA GLN A 42 -1.73 6.97 -9.64
C GLN A 42 -1.71 6.30 -11.02
N HIS A 43 -2.17 7.00 -12.06
CA HIS A 43 -2.19 6.46 -13.42
C HIS A 43 -0.77 6.14 -13.93
N ALA A 44 0.24 6.93 -13.54
CA ALA A 44 1.63 6.63 -13.84
C ALA A 44 2.05 5.26 -13.27
N CYS A 45 1.73 5.01 -12.00
CA CYS A 45 2.05 3.76 -11.31
C CYS A 45 1.34 2.57 -11.95
N GLU A 46 0.03 2.70 -12.22
CA GLU A 46 -0.74 1.62 -12.84
C GLU A 46 -0.17 1.24 -14.21
N MET A 47 0.20 2.23 -15.03
CA MET A 47 0.81 1.97 -16.33
C MET A 47 2.21 1.37 -16.23
N LEU A 48 3.02 1.74 -15.22
CA LEU A 48 4.33 1.13 -14.98
C LEU A 48 4.17 -0.34 -14.56
N LEU A 49 3.30 -0.62 -13.59
CA LEU A 49 3.03 -2.00 -13.13
C LEU A 49 2.57 -2.86 -14.30
N LYS A 50 1.61 -2.39 -15.10
CA LYS A 50 1.15 -3.09 -16.31
C LYS A 50 2.25 -3.25 -17.35
N ALA A 51 3.14 -2.27 -17.54
CA ALA A 51 4.27 -2.40 -18.44
C ALA A 51 5.22 -3.53 -18.01
N VAL A 52 5.51 -3.65 -16.71
CA VAL A 52 6.34 -4.73 -16.16
C VAL A 52 5.65 -6.09 -16.33
N LEU A 53 4.36 -6.18 -16.05
CA LEU A 53 3.57 -7.40 -16.26
C LEU A 53 3.61 -7.85 -17.72
N VAL A 54 3.33 -6.94 -18.65
CA VAL A 54 3.36 -7.22 -20.09
C VAL A 54 4.77 -7.64 -20.53
N GLN A 55 5.82 -6.95 -20.07
CA GLN A 55 7.20 -7.27 -20.41
C GLN A 55 7.56 -8.70 -20.00
N ASN A 56 7.02 -9.18 -18.87
CA ASN A 56 7.17 -10.54 -18.36
C ASN A 56 6.10 -11.52 -18.87
N LYS A 57 5.32 -11.14 -19.90
CA LYS A 57 4.26 -11.94 -20.53
C LYS A 57 3.14 -12.37 -19.55
N ALA A 58 2.96 -11.64 -18.45
CA ALA A 58 1.84 -11.83 -17.55
C ALA A 58 0.54 -11.31 -18.18
N LYS A 59 -0.59 -11.88 -17.74
CA LYS A 59 -1.92 -11.48 -18.23
C LYS A 59 -2.37 -10.21 -17.52
N VAL A 60 -2.57 -9.15 -18.29
CA VAL A 60 -3.08 -7.85 -17.80
C VAL A 60 -4.57 -7.63 -18.09
N PHE A 61 -5.25 -8.64 -18.63
CA PHE A 61 -6.70 -8.64 -18.84
C PHE A 61 -7.35 -9.77 -18.06
N ASP A 62 -8.46 -9.44 -17.41
CA ASP A 62 -9.29 -10.42 -16.74
C ASP A 62 -10.03 -11.28 -17.76
N LYS A 63 -9.97 -12.61 -17.57
CA LYS A 63 -10.53 -13.56 -18.55
C LYS A 63 -12.05 -13.54 -18.61
N VAL A 64 -12.73 -13.16 -17.53
CA VAL A 64 -14.18 -13.19 -17.42
C VAL A 64 -14.76 -11.91 -18.00
N THR A 65 -14.24 -10.77 -17.55
CA THR A 65 -14.78 -9.46 -17.94
C THR A 65 -14.18 -8.90 -19.23
N GLY A 66 -13.02 -9.42 -19.67
CA GLY A 66 -12.26 -8.88 -20.80
C GLY A 66 -11.65 -7.50 -20.53
N ARG A 67 -11.79 -6.97 -19.32
CA ARG A 67 -11.27 -5.65 -18.92
C ARG A 67 -9.84 -5.77 -18.42
N SER A 68 -9.08 -4.68 -18.49
CA SER A 68 -7.74 -4.65 -17.89
C SER A 68 -7.85 -4.87 -16.38
N ILE A 69 -6.89 -5.59 -15.80
CA ILE A 69 -6.81 -5.79 -14.35
C ILE A 69 -6.71 -4.44 -13.61
N THR A 70 -7.18 -4.40 -12.38
CA THR A 70 -7.17 -3.20 -11.52
C THR A 70 -5.76 -2.84 -11.06
N PHE A 71 -5.61 -1.65 -10.48
CA PHE A 71 -4.38 -1.21 -9.82
C PHE A 71 -3.92 -2.23 -8.76
N ASP A 72 -4.78 -2.58 -7.80
CA ASP A 72 -4.44 -3.53 -6.73
C ASP A 72 -3.97 -4.88 -7.25
N ARG A 73 -4.65 -5.40 -8.28
CA ARG A 73 -4.27 -6.66 -8.89
C ARG A 73 -2.92 -6.55 -9.61
N SER A 74 -2.65 -5.42 -10.25
CA SER A 74 -1.35 -5.17 -10.89
C SER A 74 -0.23 -5.08 -9.85
N LEU A 75 -0.50 -4.37 -8.75
CA LEU A 75 0.42 -4.20 -7.62
C LEU A 75 0.76 -5.55 -6.98
N GLY A 76 -0.25 -6.32 -6.59
CA GLY A 76 -0.07 -7.63 -5.96
C GLY A 76 0.72 -8.62 -6.82
N LEU A 77 0.47 -8.65 -8.13
CA LEU A 77 1.26 -9.47 -9.06
C LEU A 77 2.73 -9.03 -9.13
N CYS A 78 2.99 -7.72 -9.13
CA CYS A 78 4.34 -7.17 -9.15
C CYS A 78 5.11 -7.45 -7.86
N ILE A 79 4.46 -7.38 -6.69
CA ILE A 79 5.05 -7.77 -5.40
C ILE A 79 5.40 -9.26 -5.43
N ALA A 80 4.45 -10.11 -5.82
CA ALA A 80 4.59 -11.56 -5.72
C ALA A 80 5.63 -12.16 -6.69
N HIS A 81 5.84 -11.54 -7.85
CA HIS A 81 6.56 -12.17 -8.96
C HIS A 81 7.59 -11.29 -9.66
N TYR A 82 7.52 -9.96 -9.54
CA TYR A 82 8.31 -9.05 -10.37
C TYR A 82 9.13 -8.03 -9.57
N GLY A 83 9.38 -8.34 -8.31
CA GLY A 83 10.37 -7.64 -7.49
C GLY A 83 10.02 -6.20 -7.16
N LEU A 84 8.73 -5.85 -7.09
CA LEU A 84 8.28 -4.60 -6.46
C LEU A 84 8.41 -4.76 -4.95
N THR A 85 9.12 -3.86 -4.27
CA THR A 85 9.33 -4.01 -2.82
C THR A 85 8.07 -3.61 -2.04
N PRO A 86 7.88 -4.12 -0.80
CA PRO A 86 6.77 -3.71 0.05
C PRO A 86 6.70 -2.20 0.29
N GLU A 87 7.85 -1.53 0.39
CA GLU A 87 7.97 -0.09 0.60
C GLU A 87 7.51 0.69 -0.63
N GLU A 88 8.00 0.32 -1.83
CA GLU A 88 7.55 0.92 -3.10
C GLU A 88 6.04 0.73 -3.28
N ALA A 89 5.54 -0.47 -2.97
CA ALA A 89 4.12 -0.76 -3.03
C ALA A 89 3.29 0.02 -2.01
N GLY A 90 3.84 0.28 -0.81
CA GLY A 90 3.21 1.14 0.20
C GLY A 90 3.03 2.57 -0.30
N VAL A 91 4.07 3.15 -0.91
CA VAL A 91 4.00 4.51 -1.47
C VAL A 91 2.98 4.59 -2.61
N MET A 92 2.98 3.60 -3.52
CA MET A 92 1.99 3.55 -4.61
C MET A 92 0.55 3.41 -4.08
N ARG A 93 0.33 2.63 -3.01
CA ARG A 93 -1.00 2.49 -2.36
C ARG A 93 -1.47 3.75 -1.67
N ALA A 94 -0.59 4.51 -1.02
CA ALA A 94 -0.97 5.77 -0.41
C ALA A 94 -1.48 6.77 -1.45
N VAL A 95 -0.78 6.90 -2.58
CA VAL A 95 -1.23 7.74 -3.70
C VAL A 95 -2.55 7.23 -4.28
N ASP A 96 -2.73 5.92 -4.43
CA ASP A 96 -3.99 5.35 -4.90
C ASP A 96 -5.15 5.67 -3.95
N SER A 97 -4.95 5.53 -2.64
CA SER A 97 -5.94 5.88 -1.61
C SER A 97 -6.29 7.36 -1.60
N LEU A 98 -5.29 8.25 -1.72
CA LEU A 98 -5.50 9.69 -1.84
C LEU A 98 -6.29 10.04 -3.11
N ARG A 99 -5.93 9.43 -4.24
CA ARG A 99 -6.60 9.62 -5.52
C ARG A 99 -8.05 9.15 -5.48
N ASP A 100 -8.30 7.96 -4.91
CA ASP A 100 -9.64 7.40 -4.79
C ASP A 100 -10.55 8.32 -3.96
N ALA A 101 -10.04 8.81 -2.81
CA ALA A 101 -10.74 9.79 -1.99
C ALA A 101 -10.99 11.11 -2.73
N ALA A 102 -10.01 11.61 -3.50
CA ALA A 102 -10.16 12.83 -4.31
C ALA A 102 -11.22 12.71 -5.41
N GLN A 103 -11.42 11.50 -5.94
CA GLN A 103 -12.32 11.26 -7.07
C GLN A 103 -13.74 10.87 -6.63
N HIS A 104 -13.87 10.17 -5.52
CA HIS A 104 -15.14 9.61 -5.06
C HIS A 104 -15.72 10.31 -3.83
N TRP A 105 -14.93 11.12 -3.12
CA TRP A 105 -15.39 11.79 -1.92
C TRP A 105 -14.59 13.09 -1.62
N LEU A 106 -14.31 13.34 -0.34
CA LEU A 106 -13.59 14.50 0.19
C LEU A 106 -12.21 14.08 0.68
N VAL A 107 -11.18 14.75 0.17
CA VAL A 107 -9.81 14.69 0.71
C VAL A 107 -9.26 16.09 0.81
N VAL A 108 -8.47 16.34 1.86
CA VAL A 108 -7.71 17.58 2.02
C VAL A 108 -6.29 17.16 2.31
N VAL A 109 -5.37 17.53 1.42
CA VAL A 109 -3.96 17.16 1.50
C VAL A 109 -3.17 18.45 1.70
N ALA A 110 -2.48 18.58 2.84
CA ALA A 110 -1.58 19.70 3.07
C ALA A 110 -0.42 19.68 2.05
N GLU A 111 0.08 20.86 1.67
CA GLU A 111 1.13 20.97 0.64
C GLU A 111 2.36 20.12 0.96
N ASP A 112 2.81 20.14 2.21
CA ASP A 112 3.97 19.37 2.65
C ASP A 112 3.72 17.86 2.54
N LEU A 113 2.49 17.40 2.82
CA LEU A 113 2.12 15.99 2.66
C LEU A 113 2.03 15.60 1.18
N LEU A 114 1.52 16.48 0.33
CA LEU A 114 1.50 16.26 -1.11
C LEU A 114 2.93 16.18 -1.68
N TYR A 115 3.82 17.08 -1.23
CA TYR A 115 5.23 17.09 -1.58
C TYR A 115 5.90 15.77 -1.19
N LEU A 116 5.73 15.33 0.07
CA LEU A 116 6.32 14.09 0.57
C LEU A 116 5.84 12.87 -0.20
N ASN A 117 4.53 12.73 -0.42
CA ASN A 117 3.97 11.63 -1.22
C ASN A 117 4.48 11.65 -2.65
N THR A 118 4.51 12.82 -3.30
CA THR A 118 4.98 12.96 -4.67
C THR A 118 6.47 12.62 -4.79
N ARG A 119 7.30 13.10 -3.86
CA ARG A 119 8.73 12.85 -3.84
C ARG A 119 9.03 11.36 -3.61
N ALA A 120 8.39 10.76 -2.60
CA ALA A 120 8.50 9.34 -2.32
C ALA A 120 8.10 8.50 -3.54
N LEU A 121 7.01 8.86 -4.21
CA LEU A 121 6.53 8.14 -5.39
C LEU A 121 7.51 8.23 -6.55
N ILE A 122 8.08 9.40 -6.83
CA ILE A 122 9.07 9.57 -7.91
C ILE A 122 10.30 8.70 -7.64
N THR A 123 10.77 8.64 -6.39
CA THR A 123 11.89 7.78 -6.00
C THR A 123 11.57 6.30 -6.16
N ALA A 124 10.39 5.85 -5.71
CA ALA A 124 9.93 4.48 -5.88
C ALA A 124 9.73 4.11 -7.36
N PHE A 125 9.16 5.03 -8.14
CA PHE A 125 8.90 4.87 -9.57
C PHE A 125 10.22 4.72 -10.34
N ASP A 126 11.20 5.61 -10.12
CA ASP A 126 12.50 5.56 -10.80
C ASP A 126 13.26 4.27 -10.43
N SER A 127 13.31 3.94 -9.14
CA SER A 127 13.97 2.72 -8.64
C SER A 127 13.39 1.45 -9.26
N TYR A 128 12.05 1.36 -9.29
CA TYR A 128 11.37 0.20 -9.88
C TYR A 128 11.45 0.19 -11.41
N LEU A 129 11.33 1.35 -12.09
CA LEU A 129 11.50 1.46 -13.54
C LEU A 129 12.89 0.99 -13.98
N LEU A 130 13.94 1.42 -13.27
CA LEU A 130 15.31 1.02 -13.54
C LEU A 130 15.50 -0.48 -13.29
N ARG A 131 15.04 -0.98 -12.14
CA ARG A 131 15.22 -2.39 -11.76
C ARG A 131 14.43 -3.36 -12.65
N ALA A 132 13.19 -3.02 -13.01
CA ALA A 132 12.29 -3.92 -13.72
C ALA A 132 12.38 -3.80 -15.26
N LEU A 133 12.70 -2.61 -15.79
CA LEU A 133 12.72 -2.34 -17.23
C LEU A 133 14.09 -1.91 -17.78
N GLU A 134 15.11 -1.73 -16.92
CA GLU A 134 16.45 -1.23 -17.28
C GLU A 134 16.39 0.14 -17.98
N ILE A 135 15.53 1.02 -17.47
CA ILE A 135 15.32 2.37 -17.99
C ILE A 135 15.46 3.36 -16.85
N SER A 136 16.31 4.37 -17.02
CA SER A 136 16.41 5.46 -16.06
C SER A 136 15.33 6.52 -16.33
N LEU A 137 14.71 7.06 -15.27
CA LEU A 137 13.75 8.14 -15.42
C LEU A 137 14.43 9.42 -15.96
N ILE A 138 15.71 9.64 -15.63
CA ILE A 138 16.45 10.84 -16.03
C ILE A 138 16.55 11.00 -17.56
N ASP A 139 16.51 9.90 -18.31
CA ASP A 139 16.53 9.91 -19.78
C ASP A 139 15.19 10.36 -20.38
N HIS A 140 14.18 10.59 -19.53
CA HIS A 140 12.81 10.84 -19.91
C HIS A 140 12.21 12.11 -19.30
N ILE A 141 12.89 12.70 -18.31
CA ILE A 141 12.53 13.97 -17.68
C ILE A 141 13.68 14.99 -17.79
N PRO A 142 13.39 16.28 -18.00
CA PRO A 142 14.42 17.30 -17.92
C PRO A 142 15.01 17.40 -16.51
N ALA A 143 16.29 17.77 -16.40
CA ALA A 143 17.04 17.84 -15.13
C ALA A 143 16.41 18.72 -14.03
N ARG A 144 15.46 19.60 -14.39
CA ARG A 144 14.85 20.61 -13.51
C ARG A 144 13.45 20.26 -12.98
N VAL A 145 12.92 19.06 -13.23
CA VAL A 145 11.46 18.82 -13.16
C VAL A 145 10.99 18.21 -11.83
N LEU A 146 11.86 18.08 -10.83
CA LEU A 146 11.42 17.59 -9.52
C LEU A 146 10.41 18.55 -8.86
N PRO A 147 9.49 18.04 -8.02
CA PRO A 147 8.62 18.86 -7.18
C PRO A 147 9.44 19.90 -6.42
N VAL A 148 9.02 21.17 -6.48
CA VAL A 148 9.67 22.28 -5.75
C VAL A 148 8.69 22.81 -4.71
N SER A 149 9.12 22.86 -3.45
CA SER A 149 8.40 23.56 -2.39
C SER A 149 9.21 24.79 -1.98
N THR A 150 8.53 25.92 -1.78
CA THR A 150 9.12 27.13 -1.19
C THR A 150 9.24 27.03 0.33
N MET A 151 8.56 26.07 0.94
CA MET A 151 8.74 25.72 2.34
C MET A 151 9.82 24.64 2.43
N PRO A 152 10.90 24.85 3.20
CA PRO A 152 11.80 23.76 3.49
C PRO A 152 10.96 22.66 4.15
N PRO A 153 10.98 21.42 3.63
CA PRO A 153 10.30 20.33 4.29
C PRO A 153 10.82 20.24 5.72
N GLY A 154 9.95 20.55 6.68
CA GLY A 154 10.29 20.47 8.10
C GLY A 154 10.62 19.03 8.49
N ASP A 155 11.05 18.85 9.74
CA ASP A 155 11.12 17.51 10.31
C ASP A 155 9.75 16.82 10.14
N PHE A 156 9.76 15.55 9.73
CA PHE A 156 8.54 14.81 9.43
C PHE A 156 7.62 14.78 10.66
N GLU A 157 8.19 14.59 11.84
CA GLU A 157 7.45 14.63 13.11
C GLU A 157 6.73 15.96 13.30
N PHE A 158 7.41 17.08 13.01
CA PHE A 158 6.81 18.42 13.10
C PHE A 158 5.65 18.62 12.11
N LEU A 159 5.79 18.15 10.87
CA LEU A 159 4.73 18.26 9.85
C LEU A 159 3.46 17.50 10.27
N ILE A 160 3.66 16.31 10.82
CA ILE A 160 2.60 15.42 11.30
C ILE A 160 1.94 16.00 12.55
N ASP A 161 2.70 16.54 13.50
CA ASP A 161 2.18 17.24 14.68
C ASP A 161 1.36 18.48 14.30
N ARG A 162 1.85 19.27 13.34
CA ARG A 162 1.15 20.45 12.85
C ARG A 162 -0.20 20.08 12.23
N GLU A 163 -0.23 19.05 11.40
CA GLU A 163 -1.48 18.56 10.79
C GLU A 163 -2.45 18.03 11.84
N TYR A 164 -1.96 17.29 12.84
CA TYR A 164 -2.78 16.78 13.93
C TYR A 164 -3.42 17.88 14.78
N ASN A 165 -2.65 18.92 15.10
CA ASN A 165 -3.16 20.08 15.84
C ASN A 165 -4.22 20.84 15.05
N LEU A 166 -4.04 20.99 13.74
CA LEU A 166 -5.06 21.59 12.88
C LEU A 166 -6.35 20.75 12.85
N ILE A 167 -6.26 19.43 12.78
CA ILE A 167 -7.43 18.55 12.87
C ILE A 167 -8.14 18.73 14.23
N ARG A 168 -7.40 18.87 15.34
CA ARG A 168 -7.98 19.17 16.66
C ARG A 168 -8.77 20.48 16.65
N GLU A 169 -8.18 21.55 16.11
CA GLU A 169 -8.81 22.86 16.00
C GLU A 169 -10.09 22.82 15.16
N LEU A 170 -10.08 22.14 14.01
CA LEU A 170 -11.24 22.01 13.13
C LEU A 170 -12.39 21.21 13.77
N LEU A 171 -12.08 20.32 14.70
CA LEU A 171 -13.05 19.51 15.44
C LEU A 171 -13.56 20.15 16.73
N GLU A 172 -13.11 21.37 17.07
CA GLU A 172 -13.62 22.10 18.24
C GLU A 172 -15.13 22.37 18.11
N PRO A 173 -15.87 22.36 19.25
CA PRO A 173 -17.28 22.73 19.26
C PRO A 173 -17.51 24.12 18.62
N GLY A 174 -18.46 24.20 17.70
CA GLY A 174 -18.86 25.46 17.07
C GLY A 174 -18.14 25.82 15.77
N ARG A 175 -17.05 25.13 15.40
CA ARG A 175 -16.32 25.39 14.13
C ARG A 175 -17.09 25.03 12.89
N ARG A 176 -17.87 23.93 12.95
CA ARG A 176 -18.60 23.35 11.80
C ARG A 176 -17.71 22.99 10.60
N GLN A 177 -16.43 22.65 10.84
CA GLN A 177 -15.45 22.27 9.80
C GLN A 177 -15.14 20.77 9.79
N ARG A 178 -16.13 19.95 10.14
CA ARG A 178 -15.98 18.49 10.25
C ARG A 178 -15.50 17.85 8.94
N ASP A 179 -16.01 18.33 7.81
CA ASP A 179 -15.70 17.77 6.49
C ASP A 179 -14.22 17.98 6.11
N GLU A 180 -13.69 19.18 6.41
CA GLU A 180 -12.26 19.48 6.24
C GLU A 180 -11.41 18.60 7.16
N ALA A 181 -11.78 18.50 8.44
CA ALA A 181 -11.08 17.65 9.41
C ALA A 181 -11.03 16.18 8.96
N ARG A 182 -12.16 15.64 8.47
CA ARG A 182 -12.22 14.27 7.93
C ARG A 182 -11.38 14.11 6.67
N GLY A 183 -11.36 15.12 5.79
CA GLY A 183 -10.49 15.14 4.61
C GLY A 183 -9.00 15.06 4.96
N ARG A 184 -8.58 15.78 6.01
CA ARG A 184 -7.20 15.76 6.54
C ARG A 184 -6.86 14.45 7.24
N ILE A 185 -7.79 13.91 8.03
CA ILE A 185 -7.66 12.57 8.65
C ILE A 185 -7.42 11.50 7.57
N ARG A 186 -8.13 11.55 6.44
CA ARG A 186 -7.89 10.62 5.31
C ARG A 186 -6.46 10.74 4.79
N SER A 187 -5.96 11.96 4.62
CA SER A 187 -4.58 12.18 4.17
C SER A 187 -3.56 11.58 5.13
N MET A 188 -3.76 11.75 6.43
CA MET A 188 -2.92 11.17 7.48
C MET A 188 -2.98 9.63 7.50
N LEU A 189 -4.17 9.04 7.36
CA LEU A 189 -4.35 7.58 7.31
C LEU A 189 -3.77 6.95 6.05
N ALA A 190 -3.74 7.68 4.93
CA ALA A 190 -3.07 7.28 3.71
C ALA A 190 -1.53 7.31 3.87
N MET A 191 -0.99 8.30 4.57
CA MET A 191 0.44 8.32 4.91
C MET A 191 0.81 7.14 5.83
N GLU A 192 -0.05 6.84 6.81
CA GLU A 192 0.13 5.70 7.71
C GLU A 192 0.11 4.35 6.97
N SER A 193 -0.67 4.22 5.90
CA SER A 193 -0.78 2.97 5.15
C SER A 193 0.48 2.62 4.35
N ILE A 194 1.40 3.58 4.14
CA ILE A 194 2.71 3.31 3.51
C ILE A 194 3.51 2.31 4.33
N ALA A 195 3.44 2.38 5.66
CA ALA A 195 4.18 1.52 6.57
C ALA A 195 3.63 0.08 6.67
N VAL A 196 2.48 -0.21 6.02
CA VAL A 196 1.72 -1.45 6.26
C VAL A 196 1.29 -2.11 4.96
N GLU A 197 1.24 -3.43 4.94
CA GLU A 197 0.63 -4.21 3.86
C GLU A 197 -0.90 -4.28 4.05
N GLU A 198 -1.65 -4.07 2.96
CA GLU A 198 -3.09 -4.37 2.86
C GLU A 198 -4.02 -3.63 3.85
N VAL A 199 -3.89 -2.30 3.97
CA VAL A 199 -4.85 -1.50 4.72
C VAL A 199 -5.43 -0.37 3.87
N GLU A 200 -6.68 -0.52 3.45
CA GLU A 200 -7.46 0.56 2.87
C GLU A 200 -7.92 1.54 3.97
N VAL A 201 -8.15 2.80 3.61
CA VAL A 201 -8.69 3.79 4.54
C VAL A 201 -10.22 3.66 4.52
N SER A 202 -10.81 3.14 5.60
CA SER A 202 -12.26 3.00 5.71
C SER A 202 -12.92 4.17 6.44
N GLU A 203 -14.24 4.37 6.25
CA GLU A 203 -14.99 5.35 7.05
C GLU A 203 -14.95 5.04 8.56
N ARG A 204 -14.85 3.75 8.93
CA ARG A 204 -14.69 3.33 10.33
C ARG A 204 -13.37 3.82 10.92
N ASP A 205 -12.28 3.76 10.13
CA ASP A 205 -10.99 4.28 10.56
C ASP A 205 -11.04 5.78 10.79
N ILE A 206 -11.73 6.50 9.91
CA ILE A 206 -11.92 7.95 10.05
C ILE A 206 -12.78 8.26 11.28
N ASP A 207 -13.87 7.52 11.51
CA ASP A 207 -14.73 7.68 12.68
C ASP A 207 -14.00 7.36 13.99
N ARG A 208 -13.10 6.38 13.99
CA ARG A 208 -12.21 6.05 15.12
C ARG A 208 -11.29 7.22 15.41
N VAL A 209 -10.56 7.71 14.39
CA VAL A 209 -9.63 8.82 14.52
C VAL A 209 -10.35 10.09 14.96
N GLU A 210 -11.49 10.43 14.37
CA GLU A 210 -12.27 11.61 14.75
C GLU A 210 -12.68 11.55 16.23
N ARG A 211 -13.13 10.39 16.72
CA ARG A 211 -13.47 10.19 18.14
C ARG A 211 -12.25 10.32 19.04
N ALA A 212 -11.12 9.72 18.66
CA ALA A 212 -9.86 9.79 19.39
C ALA A 212 -9.34 11.22 19.52
N VAL A 213 -9.36 11.99 18.42
CA VAL A 213 -8.96 13.39 18.38
C VAL A 213 -9.86 14.25 19.27
N ARG A 214 -11.19 14.08 19.19
CA ARG A 214 -12.15 14.77 20.07
C ARG A 214 -11.97 14.40 21.54
N GLY A 215 -11.55 13.16 21.81
CA GLY A 215 -11.19 12.68 23.15
C GLY A 215 -9.86 13.24 23.68
N GLY A 216 -9.13 14.03 22.89
CA GLY A 216 -7.89 14.67 23.29
C GLY A 216 -6.68 13.75 23.32
N GLN A 217 -6.76 12.56 22.72
CA GLN A 217 -5.68 11.57 22.70
C GLN A 217 -4.40 12.10 22.03
N ASN A 218 -3.25 11.48 22.34
CA ASN A 218 -1.98 11.86 21.74
C ASN A 218 -1.87 11.31 20.31
N ILE A 219 -1.15 12.02 19.44
CA ILE A 219 -0.94 11.61 18.05
C ILE A 219 -0.39 10.20 17.91
N ASN A 220 0.51 9.78 18.81
CA ASN A 220 1.10 8.44 18.81
C ASN A 220 0.07 7.35 19.16
N ASP A 221 -1.01 7.68 19.85
CA ASP A 221 -2.10 6.74 20.15
C ASP A 221 -3.09 6.67 18.98
N VAL A 222 -3.29 7.79 18.29
CA VAL A 222 -4.25 7.90 17.17
C VAL A 222 -3.68 7.37 15.86
N PHE A 223 -2.39 7.62 15.63
CA PHE A 223 -1.61 7.26 14.45
C PHE A 223 -0.28 6.57 14.85
N PRO A 224 -0.35 5.40 15.51
CA PRO A 224 0.83 4.75 16.09
C PRO A 224 1.91 4.43 15.07
N ARG A 225 1.56 4.25 13.79
CA ARG A 225 2.51 3.84 12.76
C ARG A 225 3.16 5.01 12.04
N LEU A 226 2.65 6.23 12.17
CA LEU A 226 3.34 7.42 11.65
C LEU A 226 4.67 7.67 12.37
N SER A 227 4.77 7.31 13.66
CA SER A 227 6.02 7.36 14.43
C SER A 227 7.14 6.47 13.86
N THR A 228 6.79 5.48 13.02
CA THR A 228 7.77 4.60 12.35
C THR A 228 8.29 5.17 11.03
N VAL A 229 7.69 6.26 10.53
CA VAL A 229 8.09 6.90 9.28
C VAL A 229 9.23 7.88 9.57
N GLY A 230 10.46 7.47 9.23
CA GLY A 230 11.64 8.31 9.32
C GLY A 230 11.97 8.98 7.98
N THR A 231 12.53 10.19 8.04
CA THR A 231 13.19 10.82 6.88
C THR A 231 14.70 10.72 7.09
N ARG A 232 15.42 10.24 6.08
CA ARG A 232 16.89 10.29 6.10
C ARG A 232 17.36 11.35 5.12
N THR A 233 18.03 12.36 5.64
CA THR A 233 18.81 13.31 4.85
C THR A 233 20.18 12.69 4.62
N ASP A 234 20.49 12.32 3.37
CA ASP A 234 21.81 11.82 2.98
C ASP A 234 22.52 12.90 2.12
N GLY A 235 23.62 13.46 2.65
CA GLY A 235 24.52 14.40 1.96
C GLY A 235 24.32 15.90 2.25
N GLU A 236 25.21 16.76 1.70
CA GLU A 236 25.19 18.24 1.78
C GLU A 236 24.05 18.91 0.97
N GLY A 237 23.05 18.15 0.54
CA GLY A 237 21.88 18.64 -0.18
C GLY A 237 20.58 18.19 0.50
N VAL A 238 19.50 18.94 0.27
CA VAL A 238 18.13 18.60 0.73
C VAL A 238 17.58 17.43 -0.10
N ASN A 239 18.26 16.28 -0.06
CA ASN A 239 17.70 15.01 -0.51
C ASN A 239 16.96 14.40 0.66
N LEU A 240 15.68 14.75 0.78
CA LEU A 240 14.74 13.98 1.58
C LEU A 240 14.49 12.66 0.84
N ILE A 241 15.23 11.63 1.22
CA ILE A 241 14.85 10.27 0.89
C ILE A 241 13.91 9.85 2.02
N VAL A 242 12.62 9.85 1.72
CA VAL A 242 11.61 9.33 2.64
C VAL A 242 11.78 7.81 2.67
N HIS A 243 12.63 7.35 3.58
CA HIS A 243 12.80 5.94 3.86
C HIS A 243 11.83 5.52 4.95
N PHE A 244 10.70 4.94 4.54
CA PHE A 244 9.79 4.26 5.43
C PHE A 244 10.48 3.02 6.01
N THR A 245 11.24 3.21 7.09
CA THR A 245 11.90 2.12 7.81
C THR A 245 10.88 1.50 8.75
N LYS A 246 10.61 0.20 8.62
CA LYS A 246 9.90 -0.56 9.66
C LYS A 246 10.83 -0.65 10.89
N LYS A 247 10.98 0.43 11.66
CA LYS A 247 11.41 0.29 13.07
C LYS A 247 10.36 -0.57 13.74
N GLU A 248 10.77 -1.58 14.52
CA GLU A 248 9.91 -2.59 15.16
C GLU A 248 8.52 -2.01 15.48
N GLY A 249 7.55 -2.33 14.64
CA GLY A 249 6.21 -1.75 14.75
C GLY A 249 5.61 -2.17 16.09
N ALA A 250 4.79 -1.29 16.67
CA ALA A 250 3.98 -1.65 17.85
C ALA A 250 3.34 -3.03 17.60
N PRO A 251 3.45 -3.98 18.56
CA PRO A 251 3.02 -5.35 18.35
C PRO A 251 1.58 -5.36 17.84
N VAL A 252 1.36 -5.96 16.66
CA VAL A 252 0.01 -6.17 16.14
C VAL A 252 -0.67 -7.18 17.06
N ARG A 253 -1.36 -6.68 18.09
CA ARG A 253 -2.27 -7.48 18.89
C ARG A 253 -3.60 -7.59 18.15
N TYR A 254 -3.99 -8.81 17.83
CA TYR A 254 -5.37 -9.11 17.48
C TYR A 254 -6.19 -9.01 18.76
N ILE A 255 -6.92 -7.91 18.91
CA ILE A 255 -7.85 -7.69 20.01
C ILE A 255 -9.25 -8.00 19.49
N GLY A 256 -9.97 -8.90 20.16
CA GLY A 256 -11.37 -9.17 19.85
C GLY A 256 -12.21 -7.90 20.04
N GLY A 257 -13.24 -7.70 19.21
CA GLY A 257 -13.97 -6.43 19.09
C GLY A 257 -14.65 -5.84 20.34
N ASP A 258 -14.51 -6.47 21.52
CA ASP A 258 -15.15 -6.10 22.78
C ASP A 258 -14.22 -5.50 23.85
N ASP A 259 -12.92 -5.27 23.57
CA ASP A 259 -12.01 -4.67 24.57
C ASP A 259 -11.89 -3.13 24.40
N PRO A 260 -12.42 -2.31 25.34
CA PRO A 260 -12.56 -0.86 25.15
C PRO A 260 -11.28 -0.05 25.38
N ALA A 261 -10.24 -0.64 25.97
CA ALA A 261 -9.09 0.11 26.47
C ALA A 261 -8.04 0.44 25.40
N ASP A 262 -7.92 -0.38 24.34
CA ASP A 262 -6.89 -0.25 23.29
C ASP A 262 -7.48 0.08 21.89
N ALA A 263 -8.79 0.35 21.81
CA ALA A 263 -9.53 0.48 20.54
C ALA A 263 -9.04 1.62 19.61
N ALA A 264 -8.25 2.57 20.13
CA ALA A 264 -7.67 3.64 19.33
C ALA A 264 -6.52 3.14 18.43
N ALA A 265 -5.74 2.13 18.81
CA ALA A 265 -4.63 1.63 17.98
C ALA A 265 -5.05 0.50 17.01
N VAL A 266 -6.29 0.03 17.10
CA VAL A 266 -6.79 -1.13 16.35
C VAL A 266 -7.35 -0.65 15.02
N ARG A 267 -6.68 -1.05 13.92
CA ARG A 267 -7.18 -0.88 12.55
C ARG A 267 -7.74 -2.21 12.08
N GLU A 268 -9.01 -2.24 11.68
CA GLU A 268 -9.64 -3.46 11.15
C GLU A 268 -8.99 -3.81 9.82
N LEU A 269 -8.24 -4.91 9.77
CA LEU A 269 -7.82 -5.51 8.52
C LEU A 269 -9.04 -6.20 7.91
N ASP A 270 -9.32 -5.98 6.62
CA ASP A 270 -10.28 -6.81 5.91
C ASP A 270 -9.70 -8.23 5.80
N LEU A 271 -10.07 -9.06 6.78
CA LEU A 271 -9.59 -10.43 6.87
C LEU A 271 -9.99 -11.22 5.62
N GLN A 272 -11.11 -10.90 4.97
CA GLN A 272 -11.57 -11.65 3.80
C GLN A 272 -10.74 -11.33 2.56
N LYS A 273 -10.24 -10.10 2.44
CA LYS A 273 -9.23 -9.75 1.41
C LYS A 273 -7.89 -10.43 1.69
N LYS A 274 -7.42 -10.43 2.95
CA LYS A 274 -6.13 -11.02 3.34
C LYS A 274 -6.14 -12.55 3.25
N PHE A 275 -7.22 -13.19 3.70
CA PHE A 275 -7.41 -14.64 3.73
C PHE A 275 -8.52 -15.03 2.76
N TYR A 276 -8.21 -14.96 1.45
CA TYR A 276 -9.17 -15.17 0.38
C TYR A 276 -9.10 -16.57 -0.27
N LEU A 277 -8.10 -17.38 0.10
CA LEU A 277 -7.89 -18.71 -0.48
C LEU A 277 -8.55 -19.79 0.37
N GLY A 278 -9.52 -20.51 -0.19
CA GLY A 278 -9.96 -21.78 0.38
C GLY A 278 -8.85 -22.84 0.32
N ALA A 279 -8.95 -23.89 1.14
CA ALA A 279 -7.97 -24.99 1.13
C ALA A 279 -7.81 -25.65 -0.25
N ALA A 280 -8.90 -25.77 -1.01
CA ALA A 280 -8.90 -26.31 -2.36
C ALA A 280 -8.21 -25.37 -3.35
N ASP A 281 -8.46 -24.06 -3.23
CA ASP A 281 -7.87 -23.04 -4.10
C ASP A 281 -6.37 -22.90 -3.84
N LEU A 282 -5.94 -22.94 -2.57
CA LEU A 282 -4.54 -22.97 -2.20
C LEU A 282 -3.82 -24.18 -2.80
N ALA A 283 -4.39 -25.38 -2.67
CA ALA A 283 -3.82 -26.60 -3.26
C ALA A 283 -3.65 -26.46 -4.78
N LYS A 284 -4.69 -25.96 -5.46
CA LYS A 284 -4.67 -25.71 -6.90
C LYS A 284 -3.64 -24.65 -7.30
N LYS A 285 -3.51 -23.57 -6.50
CA LYS A 285 -2.58 -22.47 -6.73
C LYS A 285 -1.13 -22.92 -6.60
N VAL A 286 -0.84 -23.80 -5.65
CA VAL A 286 0.49 -24.41 -5.45
C VAL A 286 0.78 -25.54 -6.46
N GLY A 287 -0.24 -26.07 -7.15
CA GLY A 287 -0.09 -27.14 -8.14
C GLY A 287 -0.07 -28.55 -7.54
N LEU A 288 -0.61 -28.71 -6.32
CA LEU A 288 -0.68 -29.99 -5.60
C LEU A 288 -2.11 -30.54 -5.56
N SER A 289 -2.24 -31.85 -5.35
CA SER A 289 -3.51 -32.44 -4.97
C SER A 289 -3.88 -31.99 -3.54
N GLN A 290 -5.18 -31.87 -3.24
CA GLN A 290 -5.64 -31.46 -1.90
C GLN A 290 -5.02 -32.28 -0.74
N PRO A 291 -4.85 -33.62 -0.86
CA PRO A 291 -4.21 -34.39 0.20
C PRO A 291 -2.74 -34.02 0.39
N LYS A 292 -1.95 -33.90 -0.69
CA LYS A 292 -0.53 -33.50 -0.64
C LYS A 292 -0.37 -32.09 -0.09
N ALA A 293 -1.21 -31.16 -0.53
CA ALA A 293 -1.25 -29.80 0.01
C ALA A 293 -1.52 -29.79 1.52
N LYS A 294 -2.48 -30.59 2.01
CA LYS A 294 -2.74 -30.72 3.45
C LYS A 294 -1.53 -31.26 4.23
N ALA A 295 -0.82 -32.24 3.68
CA ALA A 295 0.38 -32.79 4.33
C ALA A 295 1.50 -31.75 4.40
N LEU A 296 1.72 -31.00 3.31
CA LEU A 296 2.72 -29.93 3.28
C LEU A 296 2.38 -28.80 4.26
N ARG A 297 1.10 -28.37 4.34
CA ARG A 297 0.68 -27.37 5.33
C ARG A 297 0.91 -27.82 6.76
N ALA A 298 0.60 -29.09 7.07
CA ALA A 298 0.85 -29.65 8.39
C ALA A 298 2.34 -29.70 8.71
N HIS A 299 3.18 -30.10 7.75
CA HIS A 299 4.63 -30.14 7.89
C HIS A 299 5.24 -28.75 8.13
N LEU A 300 4.71 -27.72 7.47
CA LEU A 300 5.17 -26.33 7.59
C LEU A 300 4.53 -25.56 8.76
N GLY A 301 3.59 -26.14 9.50
CA GLY A 301 2.86 -25.45 10.57
C GLY A 301 1.93 -24.33 10.08
N ILE A 302 1.58 -24.32 8.79
CA ILE A 302 0.75 -23.28 8.17
C ILE A 302 -0.66 -23.22 8.77
N ASP A 303 -1.18 -24.38 9.19
CA ASP A 303 -2.51 -24.46 9.77
C ASP A 303 -2.56 -23.83 11.19
N ASP A 304 -1.41 -23.59 11.84
CA ASP A 304 -1.31 -22.97 13.17
C ASP A 304 -0.73 -21.53 13.12
N ASP A 305 -0.21 -21.10 11.97
CA ASP A 305 0.34 -19.76 11.77
C ASP A 305 -0.78 -18.73 11.49
N VAL A 306 -0.95 -17.79 12.44
CA VAL A 306 -1.92 -16.68 12.38
C VAL A 306 -1.70 -15.77 11.16
N ARG A 307 -0.49 -15.71 10.60
CA ARG A 307 -0.21 -14.94 9.37
C ARG A 307 -0.65 -15.66 8.10
N CYS A 308 -0.83 -16.98 8.17
CA CYS A 308 -1.09 -17.85 7.03
C CYS A 308 -2.53 -18.36 6.97
N ARG A 309 -3.20 -18.54 8.12
CA ARG A 309 -4.57 -19.04 8.21
C ARG A 309 -5.46 -18.15 9.08
N ASN A 310 -6.67 -17.92 8.60
CA ASN A 310 -7.78 -17.41 9.40
C ASN A 310 -9.00 -18.34 9.29
N VAL A 311 -9.80 -18.43 10.35
CA VAL A 311 -11.04 -19.22 10.35
C VAL A 311 -12.21 -18.27 10.47
N PHE A 312 -13.02 -18.19 9.42
CA PHE A 312 -14.26 -17.42 9.44
C PHE A 312 -15.37 -18.26 10.05
N GLU A 313 -16.04 -17.72 11.07
CA GLU A 313 -17.17 -18.37 11.73
C GLU A 313 -18.47 -17.71 11.26
N PHE A 314 -19.35 -18.51 10.63
CA PHE A 314 -20.69 -18.11 10.21
C PHE A 314 -21.72 -18.99 10.91
N GLY A 315 -22.18 -18.54 12.08
CA GLY A 315 -22.98 -19.38 12.98
C GLY A 315 -22.18 -20.60 13.43
N SER A 316 -22.67 -21.81 13.14
CA SER A 316 -21.96 -23.07 13.42
C SER A 316 -20.92 -23.45 12.36
N THR A 317 -20.83 -22.72 11.26
CA THR A 317 -19.96 -23.07 10.13
C THR A 317 -18.59 -22.43 10.29
N ARG A 318 -17.53 -23.25 10.33
CA ARG A 318 -16.14 -22.80 10.37
C ARG A 318 -15.48 -22.97 9.01
N ILE A 319 -15.12 -21.86 8.37
CA ILE A 319 -14.51 -21.84 7.04
C ILE A 319 -13.05 -21.39 7.16
N PRO A 320 -12.07 -22.32 7.14
CA PRO A 320 -10.67 -21.95 7.13
C PRO A 320 -10.28 -21.40 5.76
N GLN A 321 -9.70 -20.20 5.75
CA GLN A 321 -9.09 -19.59 4.57
C GLN A 321 -7.64 -19.18 4.83
N PHE A 322 -6.90 -19.01 3.75
CA PHE A 322 -5.46 -18.86 3.74
C PHE A 322 -5.04 -17.59 3.00
N SER A 323 -3.92 -17.01 3.43
CA SER A 323 -3.34 -15.81 2.82
C SER A 323 -2.29 -16.14 1.75
N ASP A 324 -1.80 -15.12 1.06
CA ASP A 324 -0.69 -15.28 0.12
C ASP A 324 0.64 -15.65 0.79
N ASN A 325 0.78 -15.43 2.10
CA ASN A 325 1.92 -15.95 2.88
C ASN A 325 1.91 -17.48 2.90
N ALA A 326 0.74 -18.09 3.07
CA ALA A 326 0.60 -19.56 3.04
C ALA A 326 1.02 -20.11 1.67
N TYR A 327 0.60 -19.45 0.59
CA TYR A 327 1.00 -19.81 -0.77
C TYR A 327 2.52 -19.68 -0.97
N THR A 328 3.10 -18.55 -0.56
CA THR A 328 4.53 -18.26 -0.72
C THR A 328 5.38 -19.28 0.04
N GLN A 329 5.04 -19.55 1.31
CA GLN A 329 5.73 -20.57 2.10
C GLN A 329 5.65 -21.96 1.47
N MET A 330 4.47 -22.38 1.00
CA MET A 330 4.32 -23.69 0.34
C MET A 330 5.10 -23.76 -0.98
N ARG A 331 5.08 -22.70 -1.78
CA ARG A 331 5.80 -22.62 -3.06
C ARG A 331 7.31 -22.70 -2.84
N ASP A 332 7.83 -21.94 -1.87
CA ASP A 332 9.27 -21.86 -1.60
C ASP A 332 9.77 -23.15 -0.94
N ALA A 333 8.95 -23.79 -0.11
CA ALA A 333 9.21 -25.13 0.43
C ALA A 333 9.36 -26.19 -0.67
N LEU A 334 8.50 -26.15 -1.70
CA LEU A 334 8.57 -27.08 -2.83
C LEU A 334 9.82 -26.93 -3.71
N ALA A 335 10.57 -25.82 -3.57
CA ALA A 335 11.85 -25.68 -4.25
C ALA A 335 12.95 -26.57 -3.63
N ASN A 336 12.81 -26.93 -2.34
CA ASN A 336 13.84 -27.58 -1.56
C ASN A 336 13.42 -28.92 -0.92
N LEU A 337 12.14 -29.27 -0.98
CA LEU A 337 11.57 -30.45 -0.31
C LEU A 337 10.89 -31.38 -1.32
N ASP A 338 11.09 -32.69 -1.15
CA ASP A 338 10.35 -33.70 -1.89
C ASP A 338 8.97 -33.92 -1.25
N ILE A 339 7.93 -33.56 -2.00
CA ILE A 339 6.54 -33.69 -1.57
C ILE A 339 6.11 -35.14 -1.37
N ASP A 340 6.74 -36.09 -2.10
CA ASP A 340 6.40 -37.50 -2.00
C ASP A 340 6.97 -38.13 -0.71
N GLU A 341 8.13 -37.68 -0.24
CA GLU A 341 8.68 -38.06 1.07
C GLU A 341 7.80 -37.55 2.21
N ILE A 342 7.37 -36.28 2.15
CA ILE A 342 6.46 -35.68 3.15
C ILE A 342 5.11 -36.41 3.15
N TRP A 343 4.60 -36.79 1.98
CA TRP A 343 3.34 -37.52 1.86
C TRP A 343 3.44 -38.93 2.45
N GLN A 344 4.55 -39.64 2.25
CA GLN A 344 4.78 -40.97 2.83
C GLN A 344 5.01 -40.93 4.34
N ALA A 345 5.72 -39.91 4.85
CA ALA A 345 5.97 -39.73 6.27
C ALA A 345 4.69 -39.56 7.10
N ARG A 346 3.58 -39.17 6.47
CA ARG A 346 2.26 -39.01 7.11
C ARG A 346 1.50 -40.32 7.37
N GLN A 347 1.92 -41.44 6.74
CA GLN A 347 1.30 -42.76 6.94
C GLN A 347 1.91 -43.56 8.11
N ARG A 348 2.91 -43.00 8.80
CA ARG A 348 3.37 -43.48 10.12
C ARG A 348 2.77 -42.60 11.19
#